data_AF-A0A7K3N0F1-F1
#
_entry.id   AF-A0A7K3N0F1-F1
#
_cell.length_a   1.000
_cell.length_b   1.000
_cell.length_c   1.000
_cell.angle_alpha   90.00
_cell.angle_beta   90.00
_cell.angle_gamma   90.00
#
_symmetry.space_group_name_H-M   'P 1'
#
loop_
_entity.id
_entity.type
_entity.pdbx_description
1 polymer ?
#
loop_
_entity_poly.entity_id
_entity_poly.type
_entity_poly.pdbx_seq_one_letter_code
_entity_poly.pdbx_strand_id
1 'polypeptide(L)'
;SYLKTLEIDPNYSYALKGIAWIVFSHERNTSEANRIITTIAKTHDTPDFYLLKSQIAQFSENKSEEVTNRNAYFSMLKKHNYGAMYNKYNVLIYADDKKTASKALEIAKVEIDHRPTPDSYDLLAWSYLNLGQNKKALEIAQKFVVGKSFEPKVQYHLAMIYKSNNIIEKVKPIKEELLLSTYELGPTLEKKVMQL
;
A
#
# COMPACT_ATOMS: atom_id res chain seq x y z
N SER A 1 9.67 3.52 21.92
CA SER A 1 9.16 4.52 20.96
C SER A 1 10.28 4.93 20.05
N TYR A 2 9.99 5.47 18.85
CA TYR A 2 11.04 5.87 17.90
C TYR A 2 12.07 6.81 18.51
N LEU A 3 11.63 7.79 19.30
CA LEU A 3 12.53 8.72 20.00
C LEU A 3 13.54 8.02 20.93
N LYS A 4 13.09 7.05 21.73
CA LYS A 4 13.99 6.25 22.59
C LYS A 4 15.01 5.44 21.78
N THR A 5 14.65 5.00 20.58
CA THR A 5 15.60 4.31 19.69
C THR A 5 16.64 5.29 19.14
N LEU A 6 16.24 6.52 18.82
CA LEU A 6 17.14 7.57 18.32
C LEU A 6 18.04 8.17 19.39
N GLU A 7 17.67 8.07 20.67
CA GLU A 7 18.58 8.37 21.79
C GLU A 7 19.78 7.41 21.83
N ILE A 8 19.59 6.15 21.39
CA ILE A 8 20.64 5.12 21.34
C ILE A 8 21.41 5.19 20.02
N ASP A 9 20.69 5.25 18.90
CA ASP A 9 21.26 5.39 17.55
C ASP A 9 20.50 6.48 16.76
N PRO A 10 21.04 7.72 16.72
CA PRO A 10 20.41 8.83 16.02
C PRO A 10 20.22 8.61 14.51
N ASN A 11 20.94 7.66 13.91
CA ASN A 11 20.90 7.37 12.48
C ASN A 11 20.07 6.11 12.15
N TYR A 12 19.35 5.56 13.13
CA TYR A 12 18.58 4.33 12.94
C TYR A 12 17.46 4.54 11.92
N SER A 13 17.71 4.06 10.69
CA SER A 13 16.93 4.38 9.50
C SER A 13 15.47 3.93 9.60
N TYR A 14 15.19 2.83 10.31
CA TYR A 14 13.83 2.34 10.49
C TYR A 14 13.00 3.26 11.39
N ALA A 15 13.59 3.75 12.49
CA ALA A 15 12.89 4.71 13.36
C ALA A 15 12.66 6.05 12.65
N LEU A 16 13.64 6.54 11.88
CA LEU A 16 13.49 7.77 11.10
C LEU A 16 12.45 7.62 9.98
N LYS A 17 12.38 6.47 9.29
CA LYS A 17 11.29 6.15 8.33
C LYS A 17 9.93 6.16 9.03
N GLY A 18 9.85 5.58 10.22
CA GLY A 18 8.65 5.59 11.06
C GLY A 18 8.21 7.01 11.40
N ILE A 19 9.13 7.88 11.84
CA ILE A 19 8.85 9.30 12.12
C ILE A 19 8.40 10.02 10.85
N ALA A 20 9.05 9.81 9.70
CA ALA A 20 8.62 10.40 8.45
C ALA A 20 7.19 9.97 8.06
N TRP A 21 6.82 8.72 8.34
CA TRP A 21 5.43 8.29 8.20
C TRP A 21 4.50 9.09 9.11
N ILE A 22 4.82 9.28 10.40
CA ILE A 22 3.98 10.07 11.32
C ILE A 22 3.79 11.50 10.83
N VAL A 23 4.90 12.16 10.49
CA VAL A 23 4.91 13.56 10.00
C VAL A 23 4.04 13.69 8.74
N PHE A 24 4.05 12.68 7.87
CA PHE A 24 3.18 12.65 6.70
C PHE A 24 1.72 12.30 7.03
N SER A 25 1.50 11.18 7.71
CA SER A 25 0.21 10.51 7.86
C SER A 25 -0.63 11.01 9.02
N HIS A 26 -0.05 11.76 9.94
CA HIS A 26 -0.74 12.45 11.02
C HIS A 26 -0.64 13.96 10.85
N GLU A 27 0.56 14.51 10.74
CA GLU A 27 0.76 15.98 10.71
C GLU A 27 0.53 16.61 9.34
N ARG A 28 0.33 15.80 8.29
CA ARG A 28 0.14 16.25 6.88
C ARG A 28 1.30 17.11 6.36
N ASN A 29 2.48 17.02 6.98
CA ASN A 29 3.64 17.83 6.63
C ASN A 29 4.53 17.09 5.61
N THR A 30 4.20 17.25 4.34
CA THR A 30 4.90 16.57 3.24
C THR A 30 6.33 17.05 3.04
N SER A 31 6.61 18.32 3.31
CA SER A 31 7.95 18.90 3.20
C SER A 31 8.91 18.25 4.19
N GLU A 32 8.50 18.18 5.45
CA GLU A 32 9.34 17.63 6.51
C GLU A 32 9.52 16.11 6.37
N ALA A 33 8.45 15.38 6.03
CA ALA A 33 8.57 13.95 5.72
C ALA A 33 9.57 13.68 4.58
N ASN A 34 9.52 14.48 3.51
CA ASN A 34 10.49 14.38 2.40
C ASN A 34 11.92 14.75 2.82
N ARG A 35 12.10 15.76 3.68
CA ARG A 35 13.40 16.15 4.23
C ARG A 35 14.03 15.01 5.03
N ILE A 36 13.23 14.35 5.88
CA ILE A 36 13.67 13.20 6.69
C ILE A 36 14.07 12.04 5.76
N ILE A 37 13.20 11.59 4.85
CA ILE A 37 13.50 10.46 3.96
C ILE A 37 14.72 10.75 3.06
N THR A 38 14.84 11.97 2.55
CA THR A 38 15.99 12.37 1.72
C THR A 38 17.29 12.38 2.52
N THR A 39 17.24 12.70 3.81
CA THR A 39 18.40 12.61 4.70
C THR A 39 18.83 11.16 4.91
N ILE A 40 17.89 10.26 5.24
CA ILE A 40 18.19 8.84 5.49
C ILE A 40 18.70 8.14 4.23
N ALA A 41 18.14 8.47 3.06
CA ALA A 41 18.54 7.86 1.79
C ALA A 41 20.01 8.10 1.40
N LYS A 42 20.70 9.08 2.01
CA LYS A 42 22.13 9.32 1.78
C LYS A 42 23.02 8.19 2.31
N THR A 43 22.58 7.49 3.35
CA THR A 43 23.35 6.44 4.03
C THR A 43 22.75 5.06 3.84
N HIS A 44 21.43 4.97 3.65
CA HIS A 44 20.73 3.71 3.43
C HIS A 44 19.61 3.92 2.42
N ASP A 45 19.82 3.57 1.17
CA ASP A 45 18.78 3.70 0.14
C ASP A 45 18.05 2.38 -0.07
N THR A 46 16.72 2.41 -0.02
CA THR A 46 15.87 1.21 -0.16
C THR A 46 14.63 1.50 -1.01
N PRO A 47 14.05 0.49 -1.67
CA PRO A 47 12.85 0.67 -2.49
C PRO A 47 11.68 1.32 -1.72
N ASP A 48 11.56 1.03 -0.43
CA ASP A 48 10.55 1.59 0.46
C ASP A 48 10.52 3.12 0.53
N PHE A 49 11.68 3.77 0.39
CA PHE A 49 11.76 5.22 0.44
C PHE A 49 11.15 5.88 -0.77
N TYR A 50 11.35 5.28 -1.95
CA TYR A 50 10.70 5.70 -3.18
C TYR A 50 9.19 5.47 -3.14
N LEU A 51 8.72 4.37 -2.53
CA LEU A 51 7.29 4.15 -2.33
C LEU A 51 6.66 5.25 -1.46
N LEU A 52 7.29 5.58 -0.33
CA LEU A 52 6.80 6.64 0.55
C LEU A 52 6.83 8.02 -0.13
N LYS A 53 7.92 8.37 -0.82
CA LYS A 53 8.00 9.61 -1.60
C LYS A 53 6.94 9.69 -2.70
N SER A 54 6.65 8.58 -3.38
CA SER A 54 5.59 8.51 -4.38
C SER A 54 4.21 8.75 -3.76
N GLN A 55 3.93 8.18 -2.58
CA GLN A 55 2.68 8.43 -1.84
C GLN A 55 2.55 9.89 -1.36
N ILE A 56 3.64 10.48 -0.87
CA ILE A 56 3.67 11.89 -0.46
C ILE A 56 3.39 12.79 -1.68
N ALA A 57 4.06 12.54 -2.81
CA ALA A 57 3.86 13.29 -4.04
C ALA A 57 2.42 13.16 -4.58
N GLN A 58 1.83 11.96 -4.50
CA GLN A 58 0.42 11.74 -4.85
C GLN A 58 -0.52 12.57 -3.96
N PHE A 59 -0.27 12.62 -2.65
CA PHE A 59 -1.07 13.44 -1.73
C PHE A 59 -0.95 14.94 -2.02
N SER A 60 0.25 15.40 -2.37
CA SER A 60 0.53 16.78 -2.79
C SER A 60 0.14 17.10 -4.24
N GLU A 61 -0.56 16.20 -4.93
CA GLU A 61 -0.99 16.35 -6.33
C GLU A 61 0.17 16.62 -7.31
N ASN A 62 1.41 16.26 -6.93
CA ASN A 62 2.59 16.42 -7.75
C ASN A 62 2.83 15.15 -8.59
N LYS A 63 2.15 15.09 -9.73
CA LYS A 63 2.20 13.90 -10.60
C LYS A 63 3.59 13.60 -11.15
N SER A 64 4.39 14.64 -11.40
CA SER A 64 5.77 14.48 -11.90
C SER A 64 6.63 13.71 -10.89
N GLU A 65 6.64 14.18 -9.63
CA GLU A 65 7.39 13.52 -8.55
C GLU A 65 6.86 12.12 -8.22
N GLU A 66 5.54 11.92 -8.27
CA GLU A 66 4.93 10.60 -8.06
C GLU A 66 5.50 9.58 -9.06
N VAL A 67 5.54 9.95 -10.35
CA VAL A 67 6.04 9.10 -11.45
C VAL A 67 7.55 8.90 -11.33
N THR A 68 8.31 9.96 -11.06
CA THR A 68 9.77 9.88 -10.87
C THR A 68 10.14 8.89 -9.78
N ASN A 69 9.51 9.00 -8.60
CA ASN A 69 9.78 8.09 -7.48
C ASN A 69 9.34 6.65 -7.79
N ARG A 70 8.18 6.45 -8.45
CA ARG A 70 7.75 5.11 -8.87
C ARG A 70 8.72 4.47 -9.87
N ASN A 71 9.27 5.24 -10.81
CA ASN A 71 10.25 4.75 -11.76
C ASN A 71 11.59 4.40 -11.08
N ALA A 72 12.02 5.21 -10.11
CA ALA A 72 13.21 4.94 -9.30
C ALA A 72 13.05 3.64 -8.49
N TYR A 73 11.88 3.43 -7.88
CA TYR A 73 11.54 2.17 -7.20
C TYR A 73 11.73 0.95 -8.12
N PHE A 74 11.10 0.93 -9.30
CA PHE A 74 11.22 -0.20 -10.22
C PHE A 74 12.65 -0.37 -10.77
N SER A 75 13.36 0.73 -11.00
CA SER A 75 14.76 0.70 -11.44
C SER A 75 15.65 0.05 -10.38
N MET A 76 15.44 0.38 -9.10
CA MET A 76 16.18 -0.21 -7.99
C MET A 76 15.88 -1.71 -7.84
N LEU A 77 14.62 -2.12 -8.01
CA LEU A 77 14.25 -3.53 -7.97
C LEU A 77 14.92 -4.34 -9.08
N LYS A 78 14.95 -3.80 -10.30
CA LYS A 78 15.63 -4.42 -11.45
C LYS A 78 17.13 -4.59 -11.21
N LYS A 79 17.75 -3.63 -10.50
CA LYS A 79 19.20 -3.63 -10.24
C LYS A 79 19.63 -4.66 -9.19
N HIS A 80 18.88 -4.86 -8.11
CA HIS A 80 19.35 -5.60 -6.93
C HIS A 80 18.68 -6.97 -6.69
N ASN A 81 17.84 -7.45 -7.62
CA ASN A 81 17.16 -8.74 -7.54
C ASN A 81 16.61 -9.10 -6.14
N TYR A 82 15.65 -8.32 -5.65
CA TYR A 82 15.00 -8.56 -4.36
C TYR A 82 14.05 -9.78 -4.35
N GLY A 83 14.02 -10.57 -5.42
CA GLY A 83 13.10 -11.70 -5.59
C GLY A 83 11.64 -11.30 -5.33
N ALA A 84 10.94 -12.09 -4.51
CA ALA A 84 9.55 -11.88 -4.17
C ALA A 84 9.31 -10.89 -3.01
N MET A 85 10.36 -10.26 -2.45
CA MET A 85 10.23 -9.41 -1.26
C MET A 85 9.24 -8.25 -1.44
N TYR A 86 9.19 -7.69 -2.65
CA TYR A 86 8.38 -6.51 -2.97
C TYR A 86 7.10 -6.82 -3.77
N ASN A 87 6.73 -8.11 -3.90
CA ASN A 87 5.57 -8.52 -4.67
C ASN A 87 4.26 -7.86 -4.21
N LYS A 88 4.02 -7.78 -2.89
CA LYS A 88 2.84 -7.08 -2.34
C LYS A 88 2.70 -5.67 -2.90
N TYR A 89 3.77 -4.88 -2.86
CA TYR A 89 3.77 -3.51 -3.38
C TYR A 89 3.64 -3.45 -4.90
N ASN A 90 4.30 -4.38 -5.62
CA ASN A 90 4.20 -4.46 -7.08
C ASN A 90 2.77 -4.76 -7.53
N VAL A 91 2.07 -5.68 -6.86
CA VAL A 91 0.65 -5.96 -7.15
C VAL A 91 -0.20 -4.71 -6.97
N LEU A 92 -0.06 -4.02 -5.82
CA LEU A 92 -0.84 -2.80 -5.55
C LEU A 92 -0.60 -1.73 -6.62
N ILE A 93 0.65 -1.49 -7.00
CA ILE A 93 0.99 -0.49 -8.01
C ILE A 93 0.45 -0.87 -9.40
N TYR A 94 0.59 -2.12 -9.80
CA TYR A 94 0.13 -2.56 -11.13
C TYR A 94 -1.39 -2.70 -11.21
N ALA A 95 -2.08 -2.94 -10.10
CA ALA A 95 -3.54 -3.06 -10.07
C ALA A 95 -4.24 -1.70 -10.27
N ASP A 96 -3.59 -0.58 -9.95
CA ASP A 96 -4.17 0.77 -10.04
C ASP A 96 -4.43 1.26 -11.49
N ASP A 97 -3.90 0.57 -12.52
CA ASP A 97 -4.20 0.83 -13.94
C ASP A 97 -4.65 -0.45 -14.64
N LYS A 98 -5.79 -0.40 -15.34
CA LYS A 98 -6.33 -1.51 -16.14
C LYS A 98 -5.31 -2.08 -17.13
N LYS A 99 -4.43 -1.24 -17.69
CA LYS A 99 -3.38 -1.66 -18.64
C LYS A 99 -2.32 -2.55 -17.99
N THR A 100 -2.13 -2.42 -16.68
CA THR A 100 -1.12 -3.18 -15.92
C THR A 100 -1.73 -4.20 -14.96
N ALA A 101 -3.05 -4.22 -14.78
CA ALA A 101 -3.72 -5.11 -13.84
C ALA A 101 -3.50 -6.60 -14.13
N SER A 102 -3.24 -6.99 -15.39
CA SER A 102 -2.86 -8.37 -15.74
C SER A 102 -1.53 -8.78 -15.10
N LYS A 103 -0.55 -7.88 -15.06
CA LYS A 103 0.73 -8.09 -14.39
C LYS A 103 0.57 -8.19 -12.87
N ALA A 104 -0.34 -7.41 -12.29
CA ALA A 104 -0.69 -7.54 -10.88
C ALA A 104 -1.20 -8.95 -10.54
N LEU A 105 -2.10 -9.48 -11.40
CA LEU A 105 -2.63 -10.83 -11.24
C LEU A 105 -1.53 -11.91 -11.32
N GLU A 106 -0.58 -11.79 -12.24
CA GLU A 106 0.54 -12.74 -12.35
C GLU A 106 1.40 -12.75 -11.09
N ILE A 107 1.77 -11.57 -10.58
CA ILE A 107 2.59 -11.44 -9.37
C ILE A 107 1.83 -11.95 -8.14
N ALA A 108 0.53 -11.68 -8.03
CA ALA A 108 -0.29 -12.17 -6.92
C ALA A 108 -0.33 -13.72 -6.86
N LYS A 109 -0.34 -14.39 -8.01
CA LYS A 109 -0.26 -15.87 -8.05
C LYS A 109 1.09 -16.39 -7.55
N VAL A 110 2.19 -15.74 -7.93
CA VAL A 110 3.52 -16.06 -7.40
C VAL A 110 3.58 -15.83 -5.89
N GLU A 111 2.96 -14.76 -5.41
CA GLU A 111 2.91 -14.46 -3.98
C GLU A 111 2.16 -15.54 -3.18
N ILE A 112 1.05 -16.06 -3.72
CA ILE A 112 0.32 -17.18 -3.11
C ILE A 112 1.14 -18.46 -3.11
N ASP A 113 1.83 -18.78 -4.20
CA ASP A 113 2.67 -19.98 -4.31
C ASP A 113 3.77 -19.98 -3.24
N HIS A 114 4.41 -18.83 -3.02
CA HIS A 114 5.44 -18.69 -1.99
C HIS A 114 4.87 -18.55 -0.57
N ARG A 115 3.78 -17.81 -0.40
CA ARG A 115 3.23 -17.38 0.91
C ARG A 115 1.70 -17.36 0.87
N PRO A 116 1.01 -18.51 0.95
CA PRO A 116 -0.45 -18.62 0.84
C PRO A 116 -1.17 -18.13 2.12
N THR A 117 -1.21 -16.81 2.30
CA THR A 117 -1.84 -16.13 3.43
C THR A 117 -3.11 -15.39 2.99
N PRO A 118 -4.04 -15.05 3.92
CA PRO A 118 -5.19 -14.20 3.61
C PRO A 118 -4.79 -12.90 2.87
N ASP A 119 -3.68 -12.27 3.25
CA ASP A 119 -3.12 -11.09 2.57
C ASP A 119 -2.70 -11.37 1.12
N SER A 120 -2.09 -12.53 0.84
CA SER A 120 -1.75 -12.91 -0.55
C SER A 120 -2.99 -13.19 -1.41
N TYR A 121 -4.05 -13.76 -0.81
CA TYR A 121 -5.33 -13.97 -1.48
C TYR A 121 -6.12 -12.66 -1.66
N ASP A 122 -5.98 -11.70 -0.75
CA ASP A 122 -6.47 -10.33 -0.94
C ASP A 122 -5.86 -9.70 -2.18
N LEU A 123 -4.54 -9.78 -2.36
CA LEU A 123 -3.85 -9.28 -3.55
C LEU A 123 -4.38 -9.92 -4.85
N LEU A 124 -4.70 -11.21 -4.81
CA LEU A 124 -5.32 -11.92 -5.93
C LEU A 124 -6.74 -11.41 -6.21
N ALA A 125 -7.57 -11.29 -5.18
CA ALA A 125 -8.94 -10.78 -5.30
C ALA A 125 -8.95 -9.34 -5.81
N TRP A 126 -8.07 -8.49 -5.28
CA TRP A 126 -7.88 -7.10 -5.71
C TRP A 126 -7.46 -7.02 -7.19
N SER A 127 -6.55 -7.88 -7.64
CA SER A 127 -6.15 -7.95 -9.04
C SER A 127 -7.30 -8.34 -9.96
N TYR A 128 -8.13 -9.32 -9.55
CA TYR A 128 -9.32 -9.69 -10.32
C TYR A 128 -10.37 -8.59 -10.37
N LEU A 129 -10.57 -7.86 -9.28
CA LEU A 129 -11.46 -6.70 -9.25
C LEU A 129 -11.03 -5.64 -10.27
N ASN A 130 -9.74 -5.30 -10.30
CA ASN A 130 -9.20 -4.28 -11.22
C ASN A 130 -9.19 -4.74 -12.69
N LEU A 131 -9.26 -6.04 -12.94
CA LEU A 131 -9.54 -6.62 -14.26
C LEU A 131 -11.04 -6.64 -14.63
N GLY A 132 -11.92 -6.14 -13.75
CA GLY A 132 -13.37 -6.14 -13.94
C GLY A 132 -14.06 -7.48 -13.65
N GLN A 133 -13.35 -8.45 -13.08
CA GLN A 133 -13.88 -9.78 -12.76
C GLN A 133 -14.49 -9.81 -11.34
N ASN A 134 -15.50 -8.97 -11.11
CA ASN A 134 -16.07 -8.69 -9.79
C ASN A 134 -16.52 -9.95 -9.03
N LYS A 135 -17.24 -10.86 -9.71
CA LYS A 135 -17.73 -12.11 -9.09
C LYS A 135 -16.59 -13.02 -8.63
N LYS A 136 -15.52 -13.09 -9.43
CA LYS A 136 -14.34 -13.89 -9.10
C LYS A 136 -13.55 -13.31 -7.94
N ALA A 137 -13.41 -11.99 -7.91
CA ALA A 137 -12.82 -11.29 -6.77
C ALA A 137 -13.60 -11.59 -5.48
N LEU A 138 -14.95 -11.56 -5.55
CA LEU A 138 -15.81 -11.89 -4.41
C LEU A 138 -15.65 -13.34 -3.94
N GLU A 139 -15.64 -14.30 -4.86
CA GLU A 139 -15.47 -15.72 -4.53
C GLU A 139 -14.16 -15.96 -3.76
N ILE A 140 -13.05 -15.42 -4.27
CA ILE A 140 -11.73 -15.54 -3.64
C ILE A 140 -11.73 -14.86 -2.26
N ALA A 141 -12.26 -13.64 -2.18
CA ALA A 141 -12.34 -12.89 -0.94
C ALA A 141 -13.14 -13.64 0.13
N GLN A 142 -14.33 -14.16 -0.21
CA GLN A 142 -15.17 -14.92 0.72
C GLN A 142 -14.50 -16.19 1.22
N LYS A 143 -13.79 -16.90 0.34
CA LYS A 143 -13.16 -18.18 0.68
C LYS A 143 -11.89 -18.00 1.53
N PHE A 144 -11.08 -16.99 1.22
CA PHE A 144 -9.71 -16.90 1.73
C PHE A 144 -9.41 -15.68 2.59
N VAL A 145 -10.24 -14.63 2.57
CA VAL A 145 -9.90 -13.34 3.19
C VAL A 145 -10.88 -12.96 4.29
N VAL A 146 -12.18 -13.07 4.03
CA VAL A 146 -13.25 -12.65 4.96
C VAL A 146 -13.09 -13.36 6.31
N GLY A 147 -13.00 -12.57 7.39
CA GLY A 147 -12.82 -13.07 8.76
C GLY A 147 -11.43 -13.62 9.08
N LYS A 148 -10.45 -13.47 8.18
CA LYS A 148 -9.09 -14.03 8.34
C LYS A 148 -7.97 -12.99 8.34
N SER A 149 -8.22 -11.77 7.87
CA SER A 149 -7.31 -10.62 7.99
C SER A 149 -8.13 -9.37 8.28
N PHE A 150 -7.62 -8.54 9.18
CA PHE A 150 -8.25 -7.29 9.64
C PHE A 150 -7.36 -6.08 9.34
N GLU A 151 -6.32 -6.28 8.53
CA GLU A 151 -5.43 -5.21 8.07
C GLU A 151 -6.25 -4.14 7.35
N PRO A 152 -6.12 -2.84 7.69
CA PRO A 152 -6.96 -1.78 7.13
C PRO A 152 -7.01 -1.76 5.60
N LYS A 153 -5.88 -2.03 4.94
CA LYS A 153 -5.84 -2.07 3.47
C LYS A 153 -6.63 -3.25 2.88
N VAL A 154 -6.58 -4.41 3.52
CA VAL A 154 -7.37 -5.60 3.14
C VAL A 154 -8.86 -5.30 3.32
N GLN A 155 -9.22 -4.66 4.43
CA GLN A 155 -10.60 -4.23 4.69
C GLN A 155 -11.10 -3.23 3.63
N TYR A 156 -10.26 -2.28 3.21
CA TYR A 156 -10.59 -1.39 2.09
C TYR A 156 -10.86 -2.15 0.78
N HIS A 157 -10.03 -3.14 0.43
CA HIS A 157 -10.27 -3.98 -0.75
C HIS A 157 -11.56 -4.79 -0.64
N LEU A 158 -11.84 -5.38 0.53
CA LEU A 158 -13.10 -6.10 0.78
C LEU A 158 -14.32 -5.19 0.58
N ALA A 159 -14.29 -3.96 1.11
CA ALA A 159 -15.36 -2.98 0.90
C ALA A 159 -15.57 -2.67 -0.58
N MET A 160 -14.49 -2.48 -1.34
CA MET A 160 -14.55 -2.26 -2.79
C MET A 160 -15.10 -3.47 -3.56
N ILE A 161 -14.73 -4.69 -3.18
CA ILE A 161 -15.23 -5.93 -3.76
C ILE A 161 -16.73 -6.09 -3.46
N TYR A 162 -17.18 -5.81 -2.24
CA TYR A 162 -18.59 -5.84 -1.89
C TYR A 162 -19.39 -4.79 -2.69
N LYS A 163 -18.88 -3.56 -2.77
CA LYS A 163 -19.49 -2.47 -3.55
C LYS A 163 -19.63 -2.85 -5.03
N SER A 164 -18.61 -3.44 -5.64
CA SER A 164 -18.64 -3.84 -7.06
C SER A 164 -19.57 -5.03 -7.37
N ASN A 165 -20.02 -5.74 -6.34
CA ASN A 165 -20.98 -6.83 -6.42
C ASN A 165 -22.36 -6.45 -5.85
N ASN A 166 -22.61 -5.16 -5.59
CA ASN A 166 -23.88 -4.64 -5.04
C ASN A 166 -24.25 -5.16 -3.64
N ILE A 167 -23.25 -5.55 -2.83
CA ILE A 167 -23.41 -6.02 -1.45
C ILE A 167 -23.18 -4.85 -0.50
N ILE A 168 -24.03 -3.83 -0.60
CA ILE A 168 -23.82 -2.51 0.02
C ILE A 168 -23.91 -2.56 1.55
N GLU A 169 -24.71 -3.48 2.08
CA GLU A 169 -24.91 -3.67 3.51
C GLU A 169 -23.62 -4.01 4.27
N LYS A 170 -22.64 -4.62 3.59
CA LYS A 170 -21.32 -4.93 4.18
C LYS A 170 -20.31 -3.79 4.07
N VAL A 171 -20.54 -2.82 3.19
CA VAL A 171 -19.60 -1.71 2.95
C VAL A 171 -19.60 -0.72 4.10
N LYS A 172 -20.80 -0.37 4.60
CA LYS A 172 -20.97 0.64 5.66
C LYS A 172 -20.16 0.36 6.93
N PRO A 173 -20.29 -0.81 7.59
CA PRO A 173 -19.53 -1.07 8.81
C PRO A 173 -18.02 -1.05 8.58
N ILE A 174 -17.54 -1.57 7.45
CA ILE A 174 -16.11 -1.53 7.10
C ILE A 174 -15.63 -0.09 6.93
N LYS A 175 -16.41 0.77 6.27
CA LYS A 175 -16.06 2.20 6.12
C LYS A 175 -15.89 2.87 7.48
N GLU A 176 -16.79 2.62 8.43
CA GLU A 176 -16.73 3.19 9.78
C GLU A 176 -15.44 2.78 10.50
N GLU A 177 -15.05 1.50 10.43
CA GLU A 177 -13.78 1.01 11.00
C GLU A 177 -12.55 1.61 10.31
N LEU A 178 -12.57 1.74 8.98
CA LEU A 178 -11.45 2.33 8.22
C LEU A 178 -11.23 3.80 8.56
N LEU A 179 -12.29 4.55 8.87
CA LEU A 179 -12.18 5.95 9.31
C LEU A 179 -11.50 6.09 10.67
N LEU A 180 -11.50 5.04 11.49
CA LEU A 180 -10.74 4.98 12.75
C LEU A 180 -9.26 4.59 12.54
N SER A 181 -8.91 4.08 11.35
CA SER A 181 -7.58 3.57 10.99
C SER A 181 -6.88 4.45 9.93
N THR A 182 -7.24 5.73 9.85
CA THR A 182 -6.74 6.65 8.81
C THR A 182 -5.24 6.91 8.93
N TYR A 183 -4.69 6.79 10.14
CA TYR A 183 -3.26 6.95 10.41
C TYR A 183 -2.41 5.83 9.77
N GLU A 184 -2.89 4.58 9.83
CA GLU A 184 -2.27 3.40 9.23
C GLU A 184 -2.43 3.38 7.70
N LEU A 185 -3.56 3.88 7.21
CA LEU A 185 -3.87 3.94 5.78
C LEU A 185 -3.14 5.07 5.07
N GLY A 186 -2.87 6.15 5.78
CA GLY A 186 -2.31 7.39 5.25
C GLY A 186 -3.35 8.24 4.50
N PRO A 187 -3.02 9.52 4.26
CA PRO A 187 -4.00 10.53 3.85
C PRO A 187 -4.46 10.36 2.40
N THR A 188 -3.65 9.70 1.57
CA THR A 188 -4.02 9.36 0.20
C THR A 188 -5.18 8.35 0.17
N LEU A 189 -5.12 7.32 1.02
CA LEU A 189 -6.14 6.28 1.06
C LEU A 189 -7.35 6.71 1.87
N GLU A 190 -7.17 7.56 2.89
CA GLU A 190 -8.25 8.25 3.62
C GLU A 190 -9.26 8.92 2.67
N LYS A 191 -8.77 9.70 1.68
CA LYS A 191 -9.63 10.34 0.67
C LYS A 191 -10.50 9.31 -0.09
N LYS A 192 -9.95 8.14 -0.41
CA LYS A 192 -10.68 7.05 -1.09
C LYS A 192 -11.69 6.37 -0.15
N VAL A 193 -11.35 6.19 1.12
CA VAL A 193 -12.26 5.63 2.15
C VAL A 193 -13.47 6.53 2.34
N MET A 194 -13.30 7.86 2.34
CA MET A 194 -14.42 8.79 2.45
C MET A 194 -15.45 8.64 1.31
N GLN A 195 -15.01 8.17 0.12
CA GLN A 195 -15.83 7.96 -1.08
C GLN A 195 -16.46 6.57 -1.18
N LEU A 196 -16.17 5.64 -0.24
CA LEU A 196 -16.87 4.35 -0.15
C LEU A 196 -18.37 4.56 0.06
#